data_AF-A0A2N8NEP2-F1
#
_entry.id   AF-A0A2N8NEP2-F1
#
_cell.length_a   1.000
_cell.length_b   1.000
_cell.length_c   1.000
_cell.angle_alpha   90.00
_cell.angle_beta   90.00
_cell.angle_gamma   90.00
#
_symmetry.space_group_name_H-M   'P 1'
#
loop_
_entity.id
_entity.type
_entity.pdbx_description
1 polymer ?
#
loop_
_entity_poly.entity_id
_entity_poly.type
_entity_poly.pdbx_seq_one_letter_code
_entity_poly.pdbx_strand_id
1 'polypeptide(L)'
;MEMYLYILAGFLVGVLCANLFRRSRKASKAASKALRQELVNARKEISRITESAEKLQSELQQAQQRLKENEENVLSNTDDQTKVLIRQKDDAHKAAVKTLSDQIEAQQKELKSLKRKVEDLENDVEDAEDDKKSVEKKLKAQKEEFDKLFGDMQHAQLELQRLKGVEEKYTDSEALSEKRKKAIEFVSYILRAPIAKQTERSSRQLTLVDQVAAFIKDDFTLLMRENDRPINQNRADLERFVANQKKTWIKDKTAVAFIGEFSSGKTSIVNRILKAGNPNATLLPTSSKATTAIPTYISSVGNNTRPLYTFIAKDESQKALEGKIVEEMSKETLDEVRGMDQLINYVVREEANASLNGFSILDTPGFSSNDAKDKERTLEVVNECDALFWVVDVNSGTINQSSLAVIKKELKKPLYIVVNKVDSKATSEVDKVVRKIEETLRNKGVPYQGIIRFSMKEDIKQIMNVIHAVTRSKPVDNYIKNSQEQLKKLEGAMWKKYEETQDHIKNSRSKIDSDEEEINDIMNKMVDLANDIMEKPQKKGTLFGLGADKYVMTVEQANDFFRLIHEMVDFNISDSLLSILDLQIGVLKDHAYNLGENSNKISEIAGRGSKITEHKERFDKLIRQLDK
;
A
#
# COMPACT_ATOMS: atom_id res chain seq x y z
N MET A 1 -5.73 -20.17 37.06
CA MET A 1 -6.32 -20.80 38.27
C MET A 1 -5.34 -21.72 39.00
N GLU A 2 -4.50 -22.48 38.29
CA GLU A 2 -3.55 -23.43 38.92
C GLU A 2 -2.54 -22.78 39.87
N MET A 3 -1.99 -21.61 39.54
CA MET A 3 -1.03 -20.88 40.40
C MET A 3 -1.62 -20.49 41.78
N TYR A 4 -2.91 -20.17 41.85
CA TYR A 4 -3.58 -19.86 43.11
C TYR A 4 -3.81 -21.11 43.96
N LEU A 5 -4.06 -22.27 43.34
CA LEU A 5 -4.21 -23.55 44.04
C LEU A 5 -2.90 -24.00 44.69
N TYR A 6 -1.75 -23.83 44.04
CA TYR A 6 -0.45 -24.19 44.62
C TYR A 6 -0.03 -23.28 45.76
N ILE A 7 -0.30 -21.97 45.67
CA ILE A 7 -0.06 -21.01 46.76
C ILE A 7 -1.00 -21.31 47.95
N LEU A 8 -2.28 -21.61 47.69
CA LEU A 8 -3.23 -21.96 48.76
C LEU A 8 -2.85 -23.28 49.45
N ALA A 9 -2.41 -24.28 48.68
CA ALA A 9 -1.93 -25.56 49.21
C ALA A 9 -0.66 -25.38 50.05
N GLY A 10 0.31 -24.59 49.57
CA GLY A 10 1.52 -24.26 50.33
C GLY A 10 1.23 -23.51 51.63
N PHE A 11 0.25 -22.59 51.62
CA PHE A 11 -0.17 -21.85 52.81
C PHE A 11 -0.92 -22.75 53.80
N LEU A 12 -1.81 -23.62 53.34
CA LEU A 12 -2.54 -24.59 54.17
C LEU A 12 -1.59 -25.59 54.84
N VAL A 13 -0.61 -26.12 54.09
CA VAL A 13 0.41 -27.02 54.63
C VAL A 13 1.32 -26.27 55.61
N GLY A 14 1.74 -25.04 55.29
CA GLY A 14 2.53 -24.19 56.19
C GLY A 14 1.81 -23.88 57.50
N VAL A 15 0.51 -23.58 57.46
CA VAL A 15 -0.33 -23.33 58.65
C VAL A 15 -0.55 -24.61 59.46
N LEU A 16 -0.80 -25.76 58.82
CA LEU A 16 -0.92 -27.06 59.48
C LEU A 16 0.39 -27.46 60.19
N CYS A 17 1.53 -27.30 59.52
CA CYS A 17 2.86 -27.54 60.08
C CYS A 17 3.14 -26.58 61.26
N ALA A 18 2.84 -25.29 61.12
CA ALA A 18 3.03 -24.31 62.19
C ALA A 18 2.14 -24.58 63.43
N ASN A 19 0.91 -25.08 63.23
CA ASN A 19 -0.02 -25.37 64.33
C ASN A 19 0.34 -26.68 65.06
N LEU A 20 0.81 -27.70 64.33
CA LEU A 20 1.43 -28.89 64.91
C LEU A 20 2.69 -28.53 65.70
N PHE A 21 3.52 -27.61 65.16
CA PHE A 21 4.70 -27.05 65.82
C PHE A 21 4.41 -26.35 67.15
N ARG A 22 3.33 -25.58 67.21
CA ARG A 22 2.94 -24.83 68.41
C ARG A 22 2.37 -25.73 69.49
N ARG A 23 1.64 -26.79 69.11
CA ARG A 23 1.05 -27.77 70.04
C ARG A 23 2.11 -28.71 70.61
N SER A 24 3.03 -29.25 69.81
CA SER A 24 4.06 -30.17 70.32
C SER A 24 5.07 -29.49 71.24
N ARG A 25 5.52 -28.26 70.91
CA ARG A 25 6.40 -27.46 71.79
C ARG A 25 5.75 -27.09 73.12
N LYS A 26 4.44 -26.78 73.13
CA LYS A 26 3.73 -26.48 74.39
C LYS A 26 3.56 -27.73 75.26
N ALA A 27 3.25 -28.87 74.66
CA ALA A 27 3.06 -30.14 75.38
C ALA A 27 4.36 -30.67 76.00
N SER A 28 5.46 -30.72 75.23
CA SER A 28 6.78 -31.17 75.71
C SER A 28 7.35 -30.27 76.81
N LYS A 29 7.21 -28.94 76.66
CA LYS A 29 7.72 -27.96 77.65
C LYS A 29 6.89 -27.94 78.94
N ALA A 30 5.60 -28.27 78.87
CA ALA A 30 4.75 -28.42 80.05
C ALA A 30 5.04 -29.72 80.80
N ALA A 31 5.25 -30.83 80.09
CA ALA A 31 5.57 -32.13 80.67
C ALA A 31 6.95 -32.15 81.37
N SER A 32 8.00 -31.64 80.71
CA SER A 32 9.35 -31.51 81.31
C SER A 32 9.35 -30.59 82.54
N LYS A 33 8.56 -29.50 82.51
CA LYS A 33 8.42 -28.59 83.66
C LYS A 33 7.67 -29.25 84.83
N ALA A 34 6.67 -30.08 84.54
CA ALA A 34 5.93 -30.82 85.55
C ALA A 34 6.81 -31.87 86.23
N LEU A 35 7.55 -32.69 85.46
CA LEU A 35 8.51 -33.68 85.97
C LEU A 35 9.61 -33.05 86.84
N ARG A 36 10.22 -31.94 86.39
CA ARG A 36 11.21 -31.21 87.19
C ARG A 36 10.63 -30.65 88.50
N GLN A 37 9.37 -30.21 88.48
CA GLN A 37 8.69 -29.71 89.68
C GLN A 37 8.37 -30.86 90.65
N GLU A 38 8.00 -32.02 90.13
CA GLU A 38 7.76 -33.24 90.90
C GLU A 38 9.04 -33.76 91.57
N LEU A 39 10.17 -33.76 90.85
CA LEU A 39 11.50 -34.09 91.38
C LEU A 39 11.89 -33.15 92.53
N VAL A 40 11.69 -31.84 92.36
CA VAL A 40 11.97 -30.84 93.40
C VAL A 40 11.10 -31.07 94.64
N ASN A 41 9.83 -31.43 94.46
CA ASN A 41 8.92 -31.70 95.57
C ASN A 41 9.33 -32.99 96.33
N ALA A 42 9.66 -34.07 95.61
CA ALA A 42 10.11 -35.33 96.19
C ALA A 42 11.43 -35.16 96.98
N ARG A 43 12.39 -34.38 96.47
CA ARG A 43 13.64 -34.06 97.19
C ARG A 43 13.38 -33.28 98.49
N LYS A 44 12.44 -32.33 98.48
CA LYS A 44 12.04 -31.60 99.71
C LYS A 44 11.39 -32.52 100.74
N GLU A 45 10.60 -33.49 100.29
CA GLU A 45 9.91 -34.45 101.15
C GLU A 45 10.90 -35.44 101.79
N ILE A 46 11.89 -35.92 101.03
CA ILE A 46 13.02 -36.69 101.58
C ILE A 46 13.74 -35.89 102.67
N SER A 47 14.04 -34.60 102.45
CA SER A 47 14.71 -33.75 103.46
C SER A 47 13.92 -33.69 104.77
N ARG A 48 12.59 -33.48 104.69
CA ARG A 48 11.72 -33.42 105.86
C ARG A 48 11.64 -34.75 106.61
N ILE A 49 11.52 -35.88 105.89
CA ILE A 49 11.46 -37.20 106.52
C ILE A 49 12.81 -37.53 107.16
N THR A 50 13.93 -37.12 106.55
CA THR A 50 15.27 -37.29 107.12
C THR A 50 15.41 -36.52 108.43
N GLU A 51 15.04 -35.24 108.47
CA GLU A 51 15.04 -34.41 109.69
C GLU A 51 14.13 -34.98 110.78
N SER A 52 12.95 -35.51 110.40
CA SER A 52 12.04 -36.17 111.34
C SER A 52 12.63 -37.46 111.92
N ALA A 53 13.29 -38.27 111.10
CA ALA A 53 13.90 -39.52 111.53
C ALA A 53 15.07 -39.26 112.48
N GLU A 54 15.90 -38.25 112.21
CA GLU A 54 16.99 -37.83 113.10
C GLU A 54 16.46 -37.38 114.47
N LYS A 55 15.34 -36.64 114.48
CA LYS A 55 14.68 -36.22 115.71
C LYS A 55 14.14 -37.41 116.52
N LEU A 56 13.43 -38.33 115.87
CA LEU A 56 12.91 -39.55 116.53
C LEU A 56 14.05 -40.45 117.04
N GLN A 57 15.16 -40.51 116.32
CA GLN A 57 16.34 -41.26 116.73
C GLN A 57 17.02 -40.64 117.97
N SER A 58 17.06 -39.30 118.06
CA SER A 58 17.50 -38.59 119.26
C SER A 58 16.57 -38.83 120.45
N GLU A 59 15.25 -38.79 120.24
CA GLU A 59 14.23 -39.09 121.27
C GLU A 59 14.32 -40.55 121.76
N LEU A 60 14.56 -41.51 120.85
CA LEU A 60 14.78 -42.91 121.19
C LEU A 60 16.03 -43.08 122.07
N GLN A 61 17.15 -42.40 121.75
CA GLN A 61 18.36 -42.43 122.58
C GLN A 61 18.11 -41.87 123.98
N GLN A 62 17.40 -40.74 124.10
CA GLN A 62 17.02 -40.17 125.39
C GLN A 62 16.11 -41.11 126.19
N ALA A 63 15.15 -41.77 125.54
CA ALA A 63 14.26 -42.73 126.17
C ALA A 63 15.01 -43.98 126.67
N GLN A 64 15.96 -44.50 125.88
CA GLN A 64 16.83 -45.62 126.28
C GLN A 64 17.76 -45.25 127.44
N GLN A 65 18.25 -44.01 127.48
CA GLN A 65 19.11 -43.52 128.57
C GLN A 65 18.34 -43.35 129.88
N ARG A 66 17.11 -42.82 129.84
CA ARG A 66 16.21 -42.78 131.00
C ARG A 66 15.86 -44.16 131.55
N LEU A 67 15.78 -45.16 130.67
CA LEU A 67 15.53 -46.55 131.05
C LEU A 67 16.72 -47.12 131.83
N LYS A 68 17.95 -46.84 131.38
CA LYS A 68 19.19 -47.20 132.10
C LYS A 68 19.35 -46.46 133.44
N GLU A 69 19.08 -45.17 133.50
CA GLU A 69 19.18 -44.35 134.73
C GLU A 69 18.19 -44.79 135.83
N ASN A 70 17.05 -45.37 135.46
CA ASN A 70 16.09 -45.95 136.40
C ASN A 70 16.50 -47.37 136.84
N GLU A 71 17.08 -48.18 135.96
CA GLU A 71 17.63 -49.50 136.32
C GLU A 71 18.79 -49.37 137.33
N GLU A 72 19.57 -48.27 137.30
CA GLU A 72 20.68 -48.01 138.24
C GLU A 72 20.27 -47.35 139.58
N ASN A 73 19.10 -46.69 139.67
CA ASN A 73 18.69 -45.93 140.87
C ASN A 73 17.91 -46.73 141.94
N VAL A 74 17.86 -48.06 141.87
CA VAL A 74 17.22 -48.91 142.91
C VAL A 74 18.25 -49.83 143.57
N LEU A 75 18.93 -49.31 144.58
CA LEU A 75 19.68 -50.07 145.59
C LEU A 75 19.17 -49.65 146.98
N SER A 76 18.88 -50.64 147.82
CA SER A 76 18.53 -50.59 149.26
C SER A 76 17.07 -50.28 149.69
N ASN A 77 16.47 -51.28 150.36
CA ASN A 77 15.35 -51.30 151.34
C ASN A 77 13.94 -50.72 151.01
N THR A 78 13.05 -51.66 150.67
CA THR A 78 11.65 -51.95 151.17
C THR A 78 10.48 -50.96 150.98
N ASP A 79 9.45 -51.35 150.20
CA ASP A 79 8.10 -51.80 150.66
C ASP A 79 7.21 -52.27 149.46
N ASP A 80 6.21 -53.13 149.71
CA ASP A 80 5.43 -53.87 148.70
C ASP A 80 4.44 -53.00 147.88
N GLN A 81 4.11 -51.78 148.30
CA GLN A 81 3.35 -50.82 147.47
C GLN A 81 4.16 -50.24 146.31
N THR A 82 5.49 -50.25 146.39
CA THR A 82 6.38 -49.64 145.39
C THR A 82 6.61 -50.55 144.17
N LYS A 83 6.50 -51.88 144.32
CA LYS A 83 6.74 -52.86 143.24
C LYS A 83 5.67 -52.86 142.14
N VAL A 84 4.43 -52.47 142.44
CA VAL A 84 3.33 -52.44 141.45
C VAL A 84 3.44 -51.21 140.54
N LEU A 85 3.82 -50.06 141.10
CA LEU A 85 4.07 -48.82 140.34
C LEU A 85 5.30 -48.93 139.42
N ILE A 86 6.34 -49.67 139.85
CA ILE A 86 7.56 -49.89 139.06
C ILE A 86 7.25 -50.76 137.82
N ARG A 87 6.49 -51.86 137.96
CA ARG A 87 6.12 -52.70 136.79
C ARG A 87 5.26 -51.97 135.76
N GLN A 88 4.30 -51.16 136.21
CA GLN A 88 3.47 -50.37 135.29
C GLN A 88 4.28 -49.31 134.53
N LYS A 89 5.28 -48.68 135.17
CA LYS A 89 6.17 -47.73 134.49
C LYS A 89 7.14 -48.40 133.53
N ASP A 90 7.72 -49.55 133.89
CA ASP A 90 8.63 -50.29 133.01
C ASP A 90 7.94 -50.82 131.75
N ASP A 91 6.72 -51.35 131.88
CA ASP A 91 5.95 -51.83 130.74
C ASP A 91 5.52 -50.67 129.82
N ALA A 92 5.16 -49.51 130.40
CA ALA A 92 4.86 -48.30 129.63
C ALA A 92 6.08 -47.76 128.88
N HIS A 93 7.27 -47.77 129.50
CA HIS A 93 8.51 -47.31 128.87
C HIS A 93 9.01 -48.28 127.78
N LYS A 94 8.91 -49.60 127.99
CA LYS A 94 9.21 -50.59 126.93
C LYS A 94 8.26 -50.47 125.74
N ALA A 95 6.98 -50.23 125.99
CA ALA A 95 6.00 -49.96 124.93
C ALA A 95 6.34 -48.67 124.15
N ALA A 96 6.79 -47.61 124.82
CA ALA A 96 7.21 -46.37 124.17
C ALA A 96 8.47 -46.55 123.30
N VAL A 97 9.49 -47.26 123.80
CA VAL A 97 10.72 -47.56 123.04
C VAL A 97 10.40 -48.42 121.81
N LYS A 98 9.54 -49.43 121.95
CA LYS A 98 9.11 -50.27 120.82
C LYS A 98 8.35 -49.44 119.77
N THR A 99 7.43 -48.58 120.21
CA THR A 99 6.66 -47.70 119.31
C THR A 99 7.55 -46.75 118.52
N LEU A 100 8.55 -46.14 119.18
CA LEU A 100 9.52 -45.27 118.51
C LEU A 100 10.41 -46.06 117.52
N SER A 101 10.82 -47.28 117.88
CA SER A 101 11.57 -48.17 116.99
C SER A 101 10.77 -48.51 115.72
N ASP A 102 9.50 -48.91 115.90
CA ASP A 102 8.61 -49.25 114.78
C ASP A 102 8.36 -48.04 113.86
N GLN A 103 8.27 -46.82 114.43
CA GLN A 103 8.13 -45.57 113.65
C GLN A 103 9.39 -45.23 112.84
N ILE A 104 10.58 -45.42 113.41
CA ILE A 104 11.85 -45.19 112.69
C ILE A 104 11.98 -46.20 111.54
N GLU A 105 11.64 -47.46 111.77
CA GLU A 105 11.70 -48.50 110.74
C GLU A 105 10.72 -48.22 109.58
N ALA A 106 9.52 -47.70 109.90
CA ALA A 106 8.56 -47.23 108.91
C ALA A 106 9.10 -46.06 108.07
N GLN A 107 9.69 -45.05 108.70
CA GLN A 107 10.28 -43.90 108.00
C GLN A 107 11.48 -44.28 107.14
N GLN A 108 12.33 -45.21 107.59
CA GLN A 108 13.45 -45.72 106.80
C GLN A 108 12.97 -46.45 105.54
N LYS A 109 11.88 -47.21 105.63
CA LYS A 109 11.28 -47.90 104.49
C LYS A 109 10.69 -46.91 103.48
N GLU A 110 9.99 -45.88 103.96
CA GLU A 110 9.43 -44.81 103.14
C GLU A 110 10.53 -44.02 102.42
N LEU A 111 11.59 -43.64 103.13
CA LEU A 111 12.73 -42.90 102.60
C LEU A 111 13.49 -43.68 101.52
N LYS A 112 13.61 -45.01 101.67
CA LYS A 112 14.18 -45.89 100.65
C LYS A 112 13.32 -45.93 99.38
N SER A 113 11.99 -45.90 99.51
CA SER A 113 11.08 -45.86 98.37
C SER A 113 11.14 -44.52 97.62
N LEU A 114 11.19 -43.40 98.34
CA LEU A 114 11.29 -42.06 97.78
C LEU A 114 12.62 -41.83 97.06
N LYS A 115 13.73 -42.34 97.61
CA LYS A 115 15.05 -42.26 96.95
C LYS A 115 15.06 -42.96 95.59
N ARG A 116 14.44 -44.14 95.48
CA ARG A 116 14.28 -44.82 94.17
C ARG A 116 13.44 -44.00 93.20
N LYS A 117 12.33 -43.42 93.68
CA LYS A 117 11.46 -42.58 92.84
C LYS A 117 12.17 -41.33 92.32
N VAL A 118 13.10 -40.75 93.08
CA VAL A 118 13.94 -39.62 92.64
C VAL A 118 14.92 -40.05 91.55
N GLU A 119 15.55 -41.22 91.69
CA GLU A 119 16.46 -41.78 90.69
C GLU A 119 15.73 -42.07 89.36
N ASP A 120 14.53 -42.66 89.43
CA ASP A 120 13.70 -42.92 88.24
C ASP A 120 13.31 -41.60 87.53
N LEU A 121 12.89 -40.58 88.29
CA LEU A 121 12.53 -39.26 87.74
C LEU A 121 13.73 -38.50 87.16
N GLU A 122 14.95 -38.73 87.64
CA GLU A 122 16.17 -38.13 87.09
C GLU A 122 16.47 -38.70 85.70
N ASN A 123 16.39 -40.03 85.56
CA ASN A 123 16.57 -40.70 84.27
C ASN A 123 15.51 -40.25 83.25
N ASP A 124 14.23 -40.18 83.64
CA ASP A 124 13.15 -39.72 82.76
C ASP A 124 13.33 -38.27 82.26
N VAL A 125 13.94 -37.40 83.08
CA VAL A 125 14.24 -36.02 82.69
C VAL A 125 15.40 -35.95 81.70
N GLU A 126 16.42 -36.78 81.86
CA GLU A 126 17.55 -36.87 80.95
C GLU A 126 17.11 -37.38 79.56
N ASP A 127 16.34 -38.45 79.51
CA ASP A 127 15.79 -39.01 78.25
C ASP A 127 14.95 -37.97 77.49
N ALA A 128 14.10 -37.22 78.19
CA ALA A 128 13.26 -36.20 77.59
C ALA A 128 14.06 -35.01 77.01
N GLU A 129 15.23 -34.71 77.58
CA GLU A 129 16.12 -33.65 77.09
C GLU A 129 16.85 -34.06 75.80
N ASP A 130 17.28 -35.32 75.72
CA ASP A 130 17.92 -35.87 74.52
C ASP A 130 16.94 -36.00 73.35
N ASP A 131 15.71 -36.43 73.60
CA ASP A 131 14.65 -36.46 72.59
C ASP A 131 14.36 -35.08 72.00
N LYS A 132 14.30 -34.06 72.85
CA LYS A 132 14.10 -32.67 72.40
C LYS A 132 15.23 -32.21 71.47
N LYS A 133 16.48 -32.53 71.81
CA LYS A 133 17.66 -32.17 71.02
C LYS A 133 17.66 -32.85 69.64
N SER A 134 17.25 -34.11 69.60
CA SER A 134 17.07 -34.88 68.35
C SER A 134 16.02 -34.25 67.42
N VAL A 135 14.86 -33.85 67.97
CA VAL A 135 13.78 -33.21 67.21
C VAL A 135 14.19 -31.83 66.68
N GLU A 136 14.89 -31.03 67.49
CA GLU A 136 15.37 -29.71 67.05
C GLU A 136 16.38 -29.81 65.89
N LYS A 137 17.24 -30.82 65.88
CA LYS A 137 18.18 -31.08 64.77
C LYS A 137 17.45 -31.47 63.48
N LYS A 138 16.47 -32.38 63.55
CA LYS A 138 15.65 -32.79 62.39
C LYS A 138 14.87 -31.62 61.78
N LEU A 139 14.31 -30.75 62.62
CA LEU A 139 13.61 -29.56 62.17
C LEU A 139 14.51 -28.59 61.41
N LYS A 140 15.73 -28.37 61.89
CA LYS A 140 16.68 -27.47 61.23
C LYS A 140 17.01 -27.97 59.82
N ALA A 141 17.28 -29.27 59.67
CA ALA A 141 17.57 -29.89 58.38
C ALA A 141 16.39 -29.76 57.40
N GLN A 142 15.15 -30.02 57.83
CA GLN A 142 13.96 -29.86 56.98
C GLN A 142 13.73 -28.40 56.54
N LYS A 143 14.09 -27.43 57.38
CA LYS A 143 13.97 -26.02 57.02
C LYS A 143 14.99 -25.61 55.95
N GLU A 144 16.23 -26.08 56.09
CA GLU A 144 17.28 -25.85 55.08
C GLU A 144 16.91 -26.50 53.73
N GLU A 145 16.30 -27.69 53.75
CA GLU A 145 15.79 -28.36 52.55
C GLU A 145 14.63 -27.61 51.89
N PHE A 146 13.69 -27.08 52.69
CA PHE A 146 12.60 -26.24 52.20
C PHE A 146 13.11 -24.95 51.55
N ASP A 147 14.05 -24.25 52.19
CA ASP A 147 14.62 -23.00 51.67
C ASP A 147 15.33 -23.25 50.33
N LYS A 148 16.01 -24.39 50.18
CA LYS A 148 16.63 -24.81 48.92
C LYS A 148 15.58 -25.08 47.83
N LEU A 149 14.57 -25.90 48.12
CA LEU A 149 13.48 -26.21 47.18
C LEU A 149 12.72 -24.95 46.75
N PHE A 150 12.53 -24.00 47.66
CA PHE A 150 11.88 -22.73 47.37
C PHE A 150 12.72 -21.87 46.41
N GLY A 151 14.05 -21.83 46.60
CA GLY A 151 14.97 -21.19 45.66
C GLY A 151 14.95 -21.84 44.28
N ASP A 152 14.97 -23.17 44.21
CA ASP A 152 14.90 -23.92 42.95
C ASP A 152 13.58 -23.66 42.20
N MET A 153 12.45 -23.57 42.91
CA MET A 153 11.14 -23.23 42.34
C MET A 153 11.12 -21.80 41.77
N GLN A 154 11.69 -20.82 42.47
CA GLN A 154 11.79 -19.45 41.97
C GLN A 154 12.64 -19.37 40.70
N HIS A 155 13.76 -20.09 40.65
CA HIS A 155 14.59 -20.19 39.45
C HIS A 155 13.83 -20.83 38.28
N ALA A 156 13.11 -21.93 38.50
CA ALA A 156 12.30 -22.57 37.47
C ALA A 156 11.20 -21.65 36.92
N GLN A 157 10.59 -20.81 37.78
CA GLN A 157 9.56 -19.86 37.36
C GLN A 157 10.12 -18.72 36.49
N LEU A 158 11.30 -18.21 36.82
CA LEU A 158 12.02 -17.23 35.99
C LEU A 158 12.42 -17.82 34.63
N GLU A 159 12.88 -19.07 34.61
CA GLU A 159 13.26 -19.76 33.37
C GLU A 159 12.04 -20.01 32.46
N LEU A 160 10.90 -20.38 33.03
CA LEU A 160 9.65 -20.52 32.27
C LEU A 160 9.21 -19.20 31.61
N GLN A 161 9.37 -18.07 32.30
CA GLN A 161 9.09 -16.75 31.72
C GLN A 161 10.05 -16.40 30.59
N ARG A 162 11.35 -16.72 30.74
CA ARG A 162 12.33 -16.57 29.67
C ARG A 162 12.00 -17.41 28.45
N LEU A 163 11.67 -18.68 28.63
CA LEU A 163 11.30 -19.59 27.54
C LEU A 163 10.07 -19.10 26.77
N LYS A 164 9.04 -18.59 27.47
CA LYS A 164 7.88 -17.96 26.82
C LYS A 164 8.26 -16.76 25.95
N GLY A 165 9.16 -15.90 26.43
CA GLY A 165 9.65 -14.76 25.65
C GLY A 165 10.51 -15.16 24.45
N VAL A 166 11.19 -16.31 24.51
CA VAL A 166 11.93 -16.87 23.37
C VAL A 166 10.97 -17.47 22.35
N GLU A 167 9.94 -18.19 22.80
CA GLU A 167 8.89 -18.77 21.94
C GLU A 167 8.13 -17.69 21.15
N GLU A 168 7.78 -16.58 21.80
CA GLU A 168 7.14 -15.42 21.14
C GLU A 168 8.04 -14.80 20.07
N LYS A 169 9.34 -14.62 20.36
CA LYS A 169 10.30 -14.13 19.36
C LYS A 169 10.53 -15.12 18.20
N TYR A 170 10.51 -16.42 18.49
CA TYR A 170 10.68 -17.46 17.49
C TYR A 170 9.48 -17.48 16.53
N THR A 171 8.26 -17.42 17.05
CA THR A 171 7.02 -17.38 16.25
C THR A 171 6.93 -16.13 15.39
N ASP A 172 7.31 -14.96 15.91
CA ASP A 172 7.42 -13.72 15.12
C ASP A 172 8.45 -13.84 13.98
N SER A 173 9.61 -14.45 14.27
CA SER A 173 10.66 -14.69 13.27
C SER A 173 10.23 -15.69 12.19
N GLU A 174 9.50 -16.73 12.56
CA GLU A 174 8.97 -17.74 11.62
C GLU A 174 7.91 -17.11 10.70
N ALA A 175 6.99 -16.32 11.25
CA ALA A 175 6.00 -15.58 10.48
C ALA A 175 6.64 -14.58 9.49
N LEU A 176 7.72 -13.89 9.90
CA LEU A 176 8.48 -13.00 9.02
C LEU A 176 9.22 -13.78 7.91
N SER A 177 9.81 -14.92 8.25
CA SER A 177 10.49 -15.81 7.30
C SER A 177 9.53 -16.31 6.21
N GLU A 178 8.34 -16.74 6.60
CA GLU A 178 7.31 -17.21 5.67
C GLU A 178 6.82 -16.09 4.74
N LYS A 179 6.64 -14.86 5.26
CA LYS A 179 6.32 -13.69 4.43
C LYS A 179 7.40 -13.41 3.39
N ARG A 180 8.68 -13.45 3.79
CA ARG A 180 9.81 -13.26 2.89
C ARG A 180 9.92 -14.35 1.83
N LYS A 181 9.63 -15.59 2.21
CA LYS A 181 9.60 -16.73 1.27
C LYS A 181 8.54 -16.51 0.19
N LYS A 182 7.29 -16.17 0.57
CA LYS A 182 6.22 -15.83 -0.38
C LYS A 182 6.59 -14.65 -1.28
N ALA A 183 7.21 -13.63 -0.72
CA ALA A 183 7.73 -12.49 -1.47
C ALA A 183 8.77 -12.91 -2.52
N ILE A 184 9.73 -13.77 -2.17
CA ILE A 184 10.76 -14.29 -3.09
C ILE A 184 10.13 -15.17 -4.17
N GLU A 185 9.21 -16.07 -3.80
CA GLU A 185 8.48 -16.93 -4.73
C GLU A 185 7.71 -16.10 -5.77
N PHE A 186 7.01 -15.06 -5.30
CA PHE A 186 6.31 -14.11 -6.16
C PHE A 186 7.28 -13.35 -7.10
N VAL A 187 8.38 -12.77 -6.60
CA VAL A 187 9.38 -12.10 -7.47
C VAL A 187 9.96 -13.06 -8.51
N SER A 188 10.35 -14.26 -8.08
CA SER A 188 10.92 -15.30 -8.93
C SER A 188 9.94 -15.69 -10.05
N TYR A 189 8.66 -15.80 -9.71
CA TYR A 189 7.60 -16.02 -10.70
C TYR A 189 7.52 -14.87 -11.70
N ILE A 190 7.41 -13.61 -11.25
CA ILE A 190 7.28 -12.44 -12.12
C ILE A 190 8.45 -12.34 -13.12
N LEU A 191 9.67 -12.65 -12.68
CA LEU A 191 10.85 -12.65 -13.56
C LEU A 191 10.80 -13.76 -14.62
N ARG A 192 10.24 -14.92 -14.29
CA ARG A 192 10.17 -16.11 -15.16
C ARG A 192 8.86 -16.27 -15.92
N ALA A 193 7.87 -15.44 -15.63
CA ALA A 193 6.52 -15.59 -16.14
C ALA A 193 6.51 -15.59 -17.68
N PRO A 194 5.81 -16.55 -18.32
CA PRO A 194 5.79 -16.65 -19.76
C PRO A 194 4.93 -15.55 -20.40
N ILE A 195 5.23 -15.21 -21.65
CA ILE A 195 4.40 -14.31 -22.46
C ILE A 195 3.01 -14.92 -22.60
N ALA A 196 1.98 -14.11 -22.40
CA ALA A 196 0.59 -14.52 -22.49
C ALA A 196 0.21 -14.83 -23.96
N LYS A 197 0.10 -16.11 -24.31
CA LYS A 197 -0.11 -16.61 -25.69
C LYS A 197 -1.45 -16.22 -26.33
N GLN A 198 -2.44 -15.75 -25.54
CA GLN A 198 -3.80 -15.45 -26.01
C GLN A 198 -4.09 -13.96 -26.13
N THR A 199 -3.06 -13.12 -26.22
CA THR A 199 -3.24 -11.66 -26.16
C THR A 199 -3.09 -11.04 -27.54
N GLU A 200 -4.06 -10.22 -27.94
CA GLU A 200 -4.00 -9.40 -29.17
C GLU A 200 -2.85 -8.38 -29.11
N ARG A 201 -2.34 -8.10 -27.90
CA ARG A 201 -1.29 -7.14 -27.55
C ARG A 201 0.12 -7.66 -27.84
N SER A 202 0.45 -7.84 -29.11
CA SER A 202 1.82 -8.21 -29.52
C SER A 202 2.80 -7.04 -29.41
N SER A 203 4.09 -7.32 -29.18
CA SER A 203 5.15 -6.29 -29.23
C SER A 203 5.15 -5.53 -30.55
N ARG A 204 4.80 -6.19 -31.65
CA ARG A 204 4.66 -5.56 -32.97
C ARG A 204 3.54 -4.52 -33.00
N GLN A 205 2.37 -4.84 -32.44
CA GLN A 205 1.23 -3.92 -32.38
C GLN A 205 1.58 -2.68 -31.54
N LEU A 206 2.22 -2.86 -30.39
CA LEU A 206 2.65 -1.75 -29.53
C LEU A 206 3.60 -0.80 -30.27
N THR A 207 4.60 -1.36 -30.97
CA THR A 207 5.54 -0.59 -31.79
C THR A 207 4.82 0.15 -32.93
N LEU A 208 3.82 -0.46 -33.56
CA LEU A 208 3.02 0.20 -34.60
C LEU A 208 2.22 1.38 -34.05
N VAL A 209 1.60 1.24 -32.87
CA VAL A 209 0.91 2.36 -32.20
C VAL A 209 1.90 3.50 -31.91
N ASP A 210 3.11 3.19 -31.45
CA ASP A 210 4.15 4.20 -31.19
C ASP A 210 4.61 4.90 -32.47
N GLN A 211 4.76 4.16 -33.58
CA GLN A 211 5.10 4.74 -34.89
C GLN A 211 3.98 5.66 -35.42
N VAL A 212 2.72 5.27 -35.28
CA VAL A 212 1.57 6.10 -35.63
C VAL A 212 1.56 7.37 -34.78
N ALA A 213 1.80 7.26 -33.47
CA ALA A 213 1.85 8.39 -32.57
C ALA A 213 3.00 9.36 -32.92
N ALA A 214 4.19 8.83 -33.20
CA ALA A 214 5.35 9.61 -33.63
C ALA A 214 5.07 10.34 -34.95
N PHE A 215 4.47 9.66 -35.94
CA PHE A 215 4.08 10.30 -37.19
C PHE A 215 3.13 11.47 -36.95
N ILE A 216 2.09 11.29 -36.12
CA ILE A 216 1.10 12.35 -35.85
C ILE A 216 1.76 13.54 -35.14
N LYS A 217 2.63 13.26 -34.17
CA LYS A 217 3.32 14.27 -33.37
C LYS A 217 4.36 15.05 -34.15
N ASP A 218 5.11 14.38 -35.02
CA ASP A 218 6.30 14.94 -35.66
C ASP A 218 6.01 15.24 -37.14
N ASP A 219 5.85 14.21 -37.97
CA ASP A 219 5.68 14.32 -39.42
C ASP A 219 4.42 15.10 -39.83
N PHE A 220 3.25 14.71 -39.31
CA PHE A 220 1.96 15.37 -39.60
C PHE A 220 1.96 16.83 -39.12
N THR A 221 2.45 17.06 -37.91
CA THR A 221 2.52 18.41 -37.33
C THR A 221 3.42 19.32 -38.15
N LEU A 222 4.56 18.79 -38.64
CA LEU A 222 5.45 19.52 -39.53
C LEU A 222 4.75 19.88 -40.86
N LEU A 223 4.11 18.90 -41.51
CA LEU A 223 3.41 19.13 -42.78
C LEU A 223 2.30 20.17 -42.66
N MET A 224 1.53 20.15 -41.57
CA MET A 224 0.47 21.13 -41.36
C MET A 224 1.05 22.54 -41.18
N ARG A 225 2.16 22.69 -40.43
CA ARG A 225 2.84 23.98 -40.27
C ARG A 225 3.43 24.51 -41.56
N GLU A 226 4.11 23.67 -42.34
CA GLU A 226 4.71 24.05 -43.63
C GLU A 226 3.67 24.51 -44.68
N ASN A 227 2.39 24.19 -44.45
CA ASN A 227 1.28 24.52 -45.34
C ASN A 227 0.21 25.41 -44.67
N ASP A 228 0.59 26.13 -43.61
CA ASP A 228 -0.26 27.11 -42.90
C ASP A 228 -1.63 26.54 -42.48
N ARG A 229 -1.66 25.25 -42.10
CA ARG A 229 -2.86 24.58 -41.60
C ARG A 229 -2.87 24.61 -40.07
N PRO A 230 -4.01 24.97 -39.44
CA PRO A 230 -4.13 24.97 -37.99
C PRO A 230 -4.06 23.55 -37.43
N ILE A 231 -3.37 23.38 -36.30
CA ILE A 231 -3.22 22.10 -35.62
C ILE A 231 -4.00 22.14 -34.32
N ASN A 232 -5.16 21.48 -34.30
CA ASN A 232 -5.97 21.32 -33.09
C ASN A 232 -5.64 20.00 -32.40
N GLN A 233 -4.38 19.78 -32.04
CA GLN A 233 -3.95 18.56 -31.34
C GLN A 233 -3.48 18.90 -29.92
N ASN A 234 -4.24 18.46 -28.93
CA ASN A 234 -3.80 18.48 -27.54
C ASN A 234 -2.92 17.26 -27.26
N ARG A 235 -1.72 17.49 -26.71
CA ARG A 235 -0.76 16.42 -26.38
C ARG A 235 -1.31 15.42 -25.37
N ALA A 236 -2.01 15.88 -24.34
CA ALA A 236 -2.58 15.00 -23.31
C ALA A 236 -3.67 14.09 -23.90
N ASP A 237 -4.46 14.61 -24.86
CA ASP A 237 -5.49 13.83 -25.54
C ASP A 237 -4.87 12.81 -26.51
N LEU A 238 -3.77 13.16 -27.20
CA LEU A 238 -3.02 12.19 -28.02
C LEU A 238 -2.38 11.09 -27.17
N GLU A 239 -1.78 11.42 -26.02
CA GLU A 239 -1.23 10.43 -25.08
C GLU A 239 -2.33 9.49 -24.56
N ARG A 240 -3.52 10.02 -24.27
CA ARG A 240 -4.70 9.22 -23.91
C ARG A 240 -5.17 8.32 -25.06
N PHE A 241 -5.14 8.80 -26.31
CA PHE A 241 -5.46 8.01 -27.50
C PHE A 241 -4.50 6.82 -27.63
N VAL A 242 -3.19 7.09 -27.50
CA VAL A 242 -2.14 6.07 -27.57
C VAL A 242 -2.31 5.02 -26.47
N ALA A 243 -2.56 5.46 -25.23
CA ALA A 243 -2.83 4.55 -24.11
C ALA A 243 -4.04 3.63 -24.41
N ASN A 244 -5.13 4.20 -24.93
CA ASN A 244 -6.32 3.43 -25.32
C ASN A 244 -6.05 2.44 -26.47
N GLN A 245 -5.21 2.79 -27.45
CA GLN A 245 -4.84 1.87 -28.54
C GLN A 245 -3.95 0.72 -28.05
N LYS A 246 -3.06 0.97 -27.08
CA LYS A 246 -2.17 -0.05 -26.51
C LYS A 246 -2.88 -1.02 -25.54
N LYS A 247 -4.06 -0.68 -25.03
CA LYS A 247 -4.72 -1.38 -23.93
C LYS A 247 -6.07 -1.96 -24.38
N THR A 248 -6.03 -3.18 -24.90
CA THR A 248 -7.21 -3.88 -25.46
C THR A 248 -8.36 -4.02 -24.46
N TRP A 249 -8.06 -4.14 -23.17
CA TRP A 249 -9.06 -4.23 -22.10
C TRP A 249 -9.77 -2.91 -21.79
N ILE A 250 -9.37 -1.77 -22.35
CA ILE A 250 -10.14 -0.50 -22.28
C ILE A 250 -10.57 0.02 -23.65
N LYS A 251 -10.00 -0.51 -24.74
CA LYS A 251 -10.36 -0.15 -26.10
C LYS A 251 -11.86 -0.38 -26.33
N ASP A 252 -12.54 0.65 -26.83
CA ASP A 252 -13.98 0.67 -27.12
C ASP A 252 -14.93 0.35 -25.97
N LYS A 253 -14.43 0.43 -24.74
CA LYS A 253 -15.19 0.28 -23.50
C LYS A 253 -15.21 1.61 -22.75
N THR A 254 -16.26 1.84 -21.97
CA THR A 254 -16.27 2.94 -21.00
C THR A 254 -15.38 2.54 -19.82
N ALA A 255 -14.34 3.31 -19.50
CA ALA A 255 -13.45 2.98 -18.38
C ALA A 255 -13.85 3.77 -17.13
N VAL A 256 -14.00 3.11 -15.97
CA VAL A 256 -14.31 3.78 -14.70
C VAL A 256 -13.28 3.40 -13.64
N ALA A 257 -12.84 4.38 -12.84
CA ALA A 257 -11.92 4.12 -11.72
C ALA A 257 -12.60 4.32 -10.37
N PHE A 258 -12.35 3.40 -9.44
CA PHE A 258 -12.67 3.59 -8.03
C PHE A 258 -11.46 4.15 -7.31
N ILE A 259 -11.55 5.39 -6.84
CA ILE A 259 -10.47 6.10 -6.13
C ILE A 259 -10.85 6.38 -4.69
N GLY A 260 -9.86 6.64 -3.82
CA GLY A 260 -10.11 7.00 -2.42
C GLY A 260 -9.08 6.40 -1.48
N GLU A 261 -9.15 6.80 -0.21
CA GLU A 261 -8.18 6.42 0.82
C GLU A 261 -8.07 4.91 1.03
N PHE A 262 -7.01 4.49 1.70
CA PHE A 262 -6.85 3.09 2.11
C PHE A 262 -8.03 2.63 2.96
N SER A 263 -8.47 1.39 2.75
CA SER A 263 -9.56 0.75 3.50
C SER A 263 -10.96 1.39 3.38
N SER A 264 -11.17 2.30 2.41
CA SER A 264 -12.50 2.87 2.11
C SER A 264 -13.49 1.86 1.49
N GLY A 265 -13.00 0.69 1.06
CA GLY A 265 -13.82 -0.41 0.54
C GLY A 265 -13.96 -0.44 -1.00
N LYS A 266 -13.03 0.18 -1.74
CA LYS A 266 -12.96 0.16 -3.21
C LYS A 266 -13.05 -1.27 -3.78
N THR A 267 -12.10 -2.13 -3.42
CA THR A 267 -12.04 -3.52 -3.88
C THR A 267 -13.28 -4.34 -3.48
N SER A 268 -13.91 -4.03 -2.34
CA SER A 268 -15.16 -4.67 -1.91
C SER A 268 -16.35 -4.31 -2.83
N ILE A 269 -16.43 -3.05 -3.28
CA ILE A 269 -17.43 -2.61 -4.26
C ILE A 269 -17.18 -3.31 -5.60
N VAL A 270 -15.93 -3.38 -6.04
CA VAL A 270 -15.55 -4.10 -7.27
C VAL A 270 -15.98 -5.57 -7.19
N ASN A 271 -15.65 -6.27 -6.11
CA ASN A 271 -16.06 -7.67 -5.90
C ASN A 271 -17.59 -7.87 -5.92
N ARG A 272 -18.35 -6.88 -5.43
CA ARG A 272 -19.81 -6.88 -5.50
C ARG A 272 -20.33 -6.77 -6.93
N ILE A 273 -19.71 -5.92 -7.75
CA ILE A 273 -20.02 -5.79 -9.19
C ILE A 273 -19.71 -7.11 -9.91
N LEU A 274 -18.55 -7.71 -9.62
CA LEU A 274 -18.14 -8.97 -10.24
C LEU A 274 -19.10 -10.11 -9.91
N LYS A 275 -19.46 -10.29 -8.64
CA LYS A 275 -20.45 -11.30 -8.20
C LYS A 275 -21.83 -11.11 -8.83
N ALA A 276 -22.25 -9.88 -9.03
CA ALA A 276 -23.55 -9.59 -9.62
C ALA A 276 -23.66 -10.05 -11.07
N GLY A 277 -22.57 -10.00 -11.84
CA GLY A 277 -22.55 -10.40 -13.25
C GLY A 277 -21.98 -11.78 -13.52
N ASN A 278 -21.31 -12.39 -12.55
CA ASN A 278 -20.91 -13.78 -12.53
C ASN A 278 -20.86 -14.28 -11.06
N PRO A 279 -21.85 -15.06 -10.60
CA PRO A 279 -21.87 -15.58 -9.22
C PRO A 279 -20.65 -16.42 -8.82
N ASN A 280 -19.96 -17.01 -9.80
CA ASN A 280 -18.76 -17.83 -9.61
C ASN A 280 -17.46 -17.04 -9.84
N ALA A 281 -17.53 -15.70 -9.95
CA ALA A 281 -16.34 -14.87 -10.11
C ALA A 281 -15.39 -15.03 -8.90
N THR A 282 -14.11 -15.29 -9.18
CA THR A 282 -13.05 -15.23 -8.16
C THR A 282 -12.99 -13.83 -7.55
N LEU A 283 -12.84 -13.69 -6.24
CA LEU A 283 -12.82 -12.36 -5.62
C LEU A 283 -11.40 -11.83 -5.54
N LEU A 284 -11.26 -10.53 -5.77
CA LEU A 284 -10.03 -9.82 -5.48
C LEU A 284 -9.77 -9.85 -3.97
N PRO A 285 -8.50 -9.93 -3.53
CA PRO A 285 -8.17 -9.92 -2.11
C PRO A 285 -8.73 -8.68 -1.40
N THR A 286 -9.55 -8.89 -0.37
CA THR A 286 -10.06 -7.84 0.52
C THR A 286 -9.50 -8.05 1.92
N SER A 287 -8.62 -7.17 2.37
CA SER A 287 -8.09 -7.13 3.74
C SER A 287 -8.46 -5.78 4.40
N SER A 288 -8.37 -5.72 5.72
CA SER A 288 -8.55 -4.49 6.50
C SER A 288 -7.37 -3.51 6.36
N LYS A 289 -6.23 -4.00 5.86
CA LYS A 289 -5.06 -3.21 5.46
C LYS A 289 -5.15 -2.89 3.98
N ALA A 290 -4.26 -2.04 3.47
CA ALA A 290 -4.28 -1.66 2.06
C ALA A 290 -4.17 -2.91 1.15
N THR A 291 -5.13 -3.08 0.24
CA THR A 291 -5.34 -4.33 -0.51
C THR A 291 -4.70 -4.32 -1.89
N THR A 292 -4.76 -3.18 -2.56
CA THR A 292 -4.28 -2.99 -3.93
C THR A 292 -3.01 -2.15 -3.87
N ALA A 293 -1.87 -2.71 -4.27
CA ALA A 293 -0.61 -1.98 -4.41
C ALA A 293 -0.25 -1.70 -5.88
N ILE A 294 -0.82 -2.49 -6.79
CA ILE A 294 -0.63 -2.43 -8.24
C ILE A 294 -2.00 -2.13 -8.89
N PRO A 295 -2.11 -1.12 -9.77
CA PRO A 295 -3.35 -0.86 -10.50
C PRO A 295 -3.84 -2.12 -11.21
N THR A 296 -5.13 -2.43 -11.08
CA THR A 296 -5.73 -3.65 -11.64
C THR A 296 -6.89 -3.28 -12.57
N TYR A 297 -6.70 -3.56 -13.86
CA TYR A 297 -7.76 -3.45 -14.86
C TYR A 297 -8.60 -4.71 -14.85
N ILE A 298 -9.91 -4.54 -14.93
CA ILE A 298 -10.88 -5.62 -14.92
C ILE A 298 -11.84 -5.38 -16.06
N SER A 299 -11.94 -6.32 -16.97
CA SER A 299 -12.75 -6.18 -18.17
C SER A 299 -13.49 -7.45 -18.52
N SER A 300 -14.65 -7.28 -19.18
CA SER A 300 -15.40 -8.40 -19.73
C SER A 300 -14.76 -8.88 -21.03
N VAL A 301 -14.69 -10.20 -21.19
CA VAL A 301 -14.42 -10.88 -22.47
C VAL A 301 -15.65 -11.69 -22.89
N GLY A 302 -15.68 -12.13 -24.15
CA GLY A 302 -16.81 -12.86 -24.72
C GLY A 302 -17.21 -14.11 -23.90
N ASN A 303 -18.46 -14.54 -24.10
CA ASN A 303 -18.98 -15.75 -23.47
C ASN A 303 -18.11 -16.96 -23.88
N ASN A 304 -17.79 -17.83 -22.91
CA ASN A 304 -16.94 -19.04 -23.03
C ASN A 304 -15.41 -18.84 -22.97
N THR A 305 -14.92 -17.66 -22.60
CA THR A 305 -13.49 -17.47 -22.30
C THR A 305 -13.17 -17.79 -20.84
N ARG A 306 -12.10 -18.54 -20.57
CA ARG A 306 -11.64 -18.79 -19.20
C ARG A 306 -11.13 -17.48 -18.57
N PRO A 307 -11.33 -17.25 -17.26
CA PRO A 307 -10.72 -16.11 -16.58
C PRO A 307 -9.21 -16.09 -16.81
N LEU A 308 -8.70 -14.98 -17.32
CA LEU A 308 -7.29 -14.77 -17.61
C LEU A 308 -6.77 -13.66 -16.71
N TYR A 309 -5.73 -13.98 -15.95
CA TYR A 309 -4.94 -13.00 -15.22
C TYR A 309 -3.61 -12.83 -15.93
N THR A 310 -3.25 -11.57 -16.17
CA THR A 310 -1.96 -11.18 -16.72
C THR A 310 -1.42 -9.98 -15.97
N PHE A 311 -0.13 -9.74 -16.10
CA PHE A 311 0.46 -8.48 -15.68
C PHE A 311 1.28 -7.89 -16.83
N ILE A 312 1.38 -6.56 -16.84
CA ILE A 312 2.22 -5.84 -17.78
C ILE A 312 3.52 -5.49 -17.09
N ALA A 313 4.61 -6.03 -17.61
CA ALA A 313 5.95 -5.71 -17.14
C ALA A 313 6.40 -4.33 -17.64
N LYS A 314 7.52 -3.82 -17.11
CA LYS A 314 8.08 -2.51 -17.52
C LYS A 314 8.48 -2.42 -18.98
N ASP A 315 8.81 -3.54 -19.60
CA ASP A 315 9.08 -3.64 -21.05
C ASP A 315 7.80 -3.69 -21.89
N GLU A 316 6.64 -3.40 -21.29
CA GLU A 316 5.30 -3.47 -21.87
C GLU A 316 4.84 -4.89 -22.27
N SER A 317 5.62 -5.93 -21.98
CA SER A 317 5.22 -7.31 -22.26
C SER A 317 4.05 -7.75 -21.38
N GLN A 318 3.06 -8.40 -21.98
CA GLN A 318 1.95 -9.02 -21.28
C GLN A 318 2.31 -10.46 -20.91
N LYS A 319 2.42 -10.73 -19.61
CA LYS A 319 2.84 -12.02 -19.06
C LYS A 319 1.69 -12.69 -18.31
N ALA A 320 1.61 -14.01 -18.41
CA ALA A 320 0.59 -14.78 -17.71
C ALA A 320 0.80 -14.70 -16.20
N LEU A 321 -0.30 -14.65 -15.45
CA LEU A 321 -0.30 -14.68 -14.00
C LEU A 321 -1.18 -15.84 -13.54
N GLU A 322 -0.58 -16.80 -12.84
CA GLU A 322 -1.31 -17.95 -12.29
C GLU A 322 -2.16 -17.56 -11.09
N GLY A 323 -3.34 -18.17 -10.95
CA GLY A 323 -4.30 -17.82 -9.89
C GLY A 323 -3.74 -17.89 -8.47
N LYS A 324 -2.85 -18.86 -8.18
CA LYS A 324 -2.19 -18.96 -6.85
C LYS A 324 -1.30 -17.75 -6.55
N ILE A 325 -0.58 -17.26 -7.56
CA ILE A 325 0.31 -16.10 -7.45
C ILE A 325 -0.51 -14.82 -7.25
N VAL A 326 -1.73 -14.74 -7.79
CA VAL A 326 -2.66 -13.60 -7.55
C VAL A 326 -3.04 -13.48 -6.07
N GLU A 327 -3.24 -14.61 -5.38
CA GLU A 327 -3.53 -14.61 -3.93
C GLU A 327 -2.32 -14.16 -3.11
N GLU A 328 -1.10 -14.43 -3.60
CA GLU A 328 0.15 -14.01 -2.97
C GLU A 328 0.48 -12.52 -3.21
N MET A 329 -0.18 -11.84 -4.16
CA MET A 329 -0.10 -10.38 -4.41
C MET A 329 -0.78 -9.51 -3.35
N SER A 330 -0.70 -9.89 -2.07
CA SER A 330 -1.16 -9.02 -1.00
C SER A 330 -0.17 -7.88 -0.79
N LYS A 331 -0.63 -6.69 -0.38
CA LYS A 331 0.29 -5.61 0.00
C LYS A 331 1.28 -6.04 1.09
N GLU A 332 0.88 -6.91 2.02
CA GLU A 332 1.80 -7.41 3.06
C GLU A 332 2.97 -8.20 2.46
N THR A 333 2.73 -8.99 1.41
CA THR A 333 3.77 -9.70 0.66
C THR A 333 4.64 -8.72 -0.14
N LEU A 334 4.01 -7.69 -0.73
CA LEU A 334 4.67 -6.71 -1.59
C LEU A 334 5.48 -5.66 -0.80
N ASP A 335 5.10 -5.31 0.42
CA ASP A 335 5.82 -4.36 1.28
C ASP A 335 7.20 -4.91 1.71
N GLU A 336 7.35 -6.24 1.83
CA GLU A 336 8.65 -6.89 2.03
C GLU A 336 9.56 -6.78 0.79
N VAL A 337 8.99 -6.54 -0.40
CA VAL A 337 9.76 -6.39 -1.64
C VAL A 337 9.84 -4.94 -2.05
N ARG A 338 10.96 -4.32 -1.71
CA ARG A 338 11.33 -3.01 -2.26
C ARG A 338 11.48 -3.11 -3.78
N GLY A 339 10.81 -2.22 -4.51
CA GLY A 339 10.97 -2.10 -5.96
C GLY A 339 9.98 -2.93 -6.79
N MET A 340 8.89 -3.45 -6.22
CA MET A 340 7.84 -4.13 -7.01
C MET A 340 7.24 -3.29 -8.13
N ASP A 341 7.18 -1.97 -7.89
CA ASP A 341 6.79 -0.96 -8.86
C ASP A 341 7.74 -0.83 -10.06
N GLN A 342 8.94 -1.42 -9.97
CA GLN A 342 9.91 -1.52 -11.06
C GLN A 342 9.76 -2.81 -11.86
N LEU A 343 8.90 -3.74 -11.43
CA LEU A 343 8.69 -5.01 -12.14
C LEU A 343 7.36 -5.01 -12.91
N ILE A 344 6.32 -4.43 -12.33
CA ILE A 344 4.95 -4.48 -12.86
C ILE A 344 4.38 -3.08 -12.99
N ASN A 345 3.84 -2.75 -14.17
CA ASN A 345 3.07 -1.54 -14.42
C ASN A 345 1.65 -1.68 -13.86
N TYR A 346 0.93 -2.72 -14.28
CA TYR A 346 -0.43 -3.00 -13.83
C TYR A 346 -0.82 -4.46 -14.08
N VAL A 347 -1.84 -4.92 -13.38
CA VAL A 347 -2.46 -6.24 -13.54
C VAL A 347 -3.70 -6.10 -14.42
N VAL A 348 -3.97 -7.10 -15.25
CA VAL A 348 -5.16 -7.17 -16.10
C VAL A 348 -5.88 -8.48 -15.81
N ARG A 349 -7.16 -8.37 -15.48
CA ARG A 349 -8.09 -9.47 -15.31
C ARG A 349 -9.16 -9.39 -16.38
N GLU A 350 -9.29 -10.48 -17.13
CA GLU A 350 -10.30 -10.61 -18.16
C GLU A 350 -11.15 -11.85 -17.85
N GLU A 351 -12.47 -11.68 -17.74
CA GLU A 351 -13.38 -12.79 -17.52
C GLU A 351 -14.76 -12.52 -18.13
N ALA A 352 -15.53 -13.57 -18.43
CA ALA A 352 -16.91 -13.39 -18.83
C ALA A 352 -17.74 -12.87 -17.64
N ASN A 353 -18.22 -11.64 -17.75
CA ASN A 353 -19.01 -11.00 -16.69
C ASN A 353 -20.08 -10.07 -17.30
N ALA A 354 -21.36 -10.43 -17.12
CA ALA A 354 -22.47 -9.67 -17.71
C ALA A 354 -22.58 -8.25 -17.14
N SER A 355 -22.16 -8.06 -15.89
CA SER A 355 -22.11 -6.75 -15.25
C SER A 355 -20.98 -5.89 -15.78
N LEU A 356 -20.07 -6.35 -16.64
CA LEU A 356 -18.99 -5.54 -17.21
C LEU A 356 -19.17 -5.32 -18.73
N ASN A 357 -20.36 -5.59 -19.28
CA ASN A 357 -20.61 -5.44 -20.70
C ASN A 357 -20.49 -3.96 -21.12
N GLY A 358 -19.57 -3.69 -22.04
CA GLY A 358 -19.34 -2.34 -22.57
C GLY A 358 -18.53 -1.41 -21.65
N PHE A 359 -18.02 -1.89 -20.50
CA PHE A 359 -17.17 -1.08 -19.64
C PHE A 359 -16.06 -1.88 -18.96
N SER A 360 -15.07 -1.16 -18.46
CA SER A 360 -13.92 -1.70 -17.73
C SER A 360 -13.74 -0.97 -16.42
N ILE A 361 -13.42 -1.72 -15.38
CA ILE A 361 -13.15 -1.18 -14.05
C ILE A 361 -11.64 -1.11 -13.86
N LEU A 362 -11.18 0.00 -13.31
CA LEU A 362 -9.82 0.15 -12.81
C LEU A 362 -9.87 0.23 -11.29
N ASP A 363 -9.41 -0.84 -10.62
CA ASP A 363 -9.18 -0.84 -9.19
C ASP A 363 -7.80 -0.26 -8.90
N THR A 364 -7.77 0.77 -8.05
CA THR A 364 -6.56 1.57 -7.82
C THR A 364 -5.98 1.29 -6.45
N PRO A 365 -4.66 1.42 -6.28
CA PRO A 365 -4.08 1.57 -4.95
C PRO A 365 -4.76 2.70 -4.18
N GLY A 366 -4.74 2.60 -2.85
CA GLY A 366 -5.33 3.64 -2.01
C GLY A 366 -4.63 4.98 -2.22
N PHE A 367 -5.42 6.01 -2.48
CA PHE A 367 -4.91 7.33 -2.76
C PHE A 367 -4.60 8.06 -1.45
N SER A 368 -3.32 8.12 -1.08
CA SER A 368 -2.83 8.96 0.01
C SER A 368 -2.04 10.14 -0.55
N SER A 369 -2.38 11.36 -0.13
CA SER A 369 -1.68 12.57 -0.59
C SER A 369 -0.24 12.69 -0.12
N ASN A 370 0.19 11.82 0.81
CA ASN A 370 1.48 11.90 1.48
C ASN A 370 2.57 11.05 0.79
N ASP A 371 2.18 10.14 -0.10
CA ASP A 371 3.11 9.35 -0.89
C ASP A 371 3.13 9.84 -2.34
N ALA A 372 4.28 10.37 -2.77
CA ALA A 372 4.47 10.89 -4.12
C ALA A 372 4.30 9.79 -5.19
N LYS A 373 4.63 8.53 -4.86
CA LYS A 373 4.48 7.40 -5.78
C LYS A 373 3.02 7.01 -5.97
N ASP A 374 2.22 6.99 -4.90
CA ASP A 374 0.78 6.72 -4.98
C ASP A 374 0.06 7.81 -5.77
N LYS A 375 0.54 9.06 -5.66
CA LYS A 375 0.03 10.19 -6.41
C LYS A 375 0.24 10.02 -7.92
N GLU A 376 1.46 9.80 -8.38
CA GLU A 376 1.77 9.66 -9.82
C GLU A 376 0.95 8.53 -10.46
N ARG A 377 0.87 7.36 -9.80
CA ARG A 377 0.05 6.24 -10.26
C ARG A 377 -1.43 6.59 -10.36
N THR A 378 -1.95 7.34 -9.40
CA THR A 378 -3.36 7.77 -9.43
C THR A 378 -3.60 8.76 -10.56
N LEU A 379 -2.62 9.58 -10.94
CA LEU A 379 -2.76 10.50 -12.07
C LEU A 379 -2.82 9.77 -13.41
N GLU A 380 -1.97 8.75 -13.62
CA GLU A 380 -2.03 7.90 -14.80
C GLU A 380 -3.42 7.26 -14.95
N VAL A 381 -3.91 6.64 -13.87
CA VAL A 381 -5.26 6.06 -13.77
C VAL A 381 -6.34 7.09 -14.11
N VAL A 382 -6.28 8.28 -13.49
CA VAL A 382 -7.27 9.34 -13.69
C VAL A 382 -7.32 9.77 -15.14
N ASN A 383 -6.19 9.76 -15.86
CA ASN A 383 -6.11 10.15 -17.27
C ASN A 383 -6.69 9.12 -18.24
N GLU A 384 -6.79 7.85 -17.86
CA GLU A 384 -7.31 6.80 -18.74
C GLU A 384 -8.84 6.67 -18.69
N CYS A 385 -9.44 6.82 -17.50
CA CYS A 385 -10.87 6.58 -17.31
C CYS A 385 -11.80 7.64 -17.93
N ASP A 386 -13.07 7.31 -18.17
CA ASP A 386 -14.12 8.24 -18.57
C ASP A 386 -14.82 8.91 -17.38
N ALA A 387 -14.87 8.23 -16.24
CA ALA A 387 -15.42 8.78 -14.98
C ALA A 387 -14.68 8.24 -13.76
N LEU A 388 -14.76 9.00 -12.67
CA LEU A 388 -14.16 8.65 -11.37
C LEU A 388 -15.25 8.43 -10.32
N PHE A 389 -15.10 7.38 -9.52
CA PHE A 389 -15.94 7.06 -8.37
C PHE A 389 -15.09 7.16 -7.10
N TRP A 390 -15.23 8.28 -6.38
CA TRP A 390 -14.50 8.50 -5.15
C TRP A 390 -15.21 7.84 -3.97
N VAL A 391 -14.64 6.72 -3.51
CA VAL A 391 -15.12 5.95 -2.36
C VAL A 391 -14.63 6.55 -1.05
N VAL A 392 -15.58 6.94 -0.21
CA VAL A 392 -15.38 7.53 1.12
C VAL A 392 -16.00 6.60 2.16
N ASP A 393 -15.26 6.24 3.20
CA ASP A 393 -15.81 5.50 4.34
C ASP A 393 -16.69 6.42 5.18
N VAL A 394 -17.95 6.07 5.43
CA VAL A 394 -18.83 6.88 6.30
C VAL A 394 -18.26 7.04 7.71
N ASN A 395 -17.39 6.12 8.15
CA ASN A 395 -16.73 6.15 9.45
C ASN A 395 -15.59 7.17 9.52
N SER A 396 -14.91 7.48 8.41
CA SER A 396 -13.90 8.55 8.38
C SER A 396 -14.55 9.94 8.49
N GLY A 397 -15.81 10.06 8.09
CA GLY A 397 -16.66 11.23 8.29
C GLY A 397 -16.29 12.48 7.48
N THR A 398 -15.21 12.45 6.69
CA THR A 398 -14.79 13.55 5.81
C THR A 398 -14.03 13.04 4.60
N ILE A 399 -13.95 13.88 3.55
CA ILE A 399 -12.99 13.68 2.46
C ILE A 399 -11.66 14.34 2.85
N ASN A 400 -10.57 13.62 2.63
CA ASN A 400 -9.22 14.14 2.79
C ASN A 400 -8.96 15.31 1.82
N GLN A 401 -8.65 16.48 2.39
CA GLN A 401 -8.52 17.72 1.64
C GLN A 401 -7.28 17.79 0.74
N SER A 402 -6.16 17.19 1.14
CA SER A 402 -4.93 17.19 0.33
C SER A 402 -5.08 16.27 -0.88
N SER A 403 -5.74 15.13 -0.70
CA SER A 403 -6.20 14.27 -1.80
C SER A 403 -7.13 15.04 -2.76
N LEU A 404 -8.04 15.83 -2.22
CA LEU A 404 -9.00 16.61 -3.01
C LEU A 404 -8.34 17.71 -3.84
N ALA A 405 -7.32 18.37 -3.30
CA ALA A 405 -6.58 19.41 -4.02
C ALA A 405 -5.83 18.85 -5.24
N VAL A 406 -5.31 17.63 -5.14
CA VAL A 406 -4.63 16.95 -6.26
C VAL A 406 -5.64 16.54 -7.32
N ILE A 407 -6.72 15.85 -6.94
CA ILE A 407 -7.74 15.42 -7.89
C ILE A 407 -8.35 16.62 -8.60
N LYS A 408 -8.65 17.72 -7.90
CA LYS A 408 -9.22 18.94 -8.50
C LYS A 408 -8.40 19.48 -9.68
N LYS A 409 -7.07 19.47 -9.59
CA LYS A 409 -6.20 19.99 -10.67
C LYS A 409 -6.29 19.16 -11.95
N GLU A 410 -6.59 17.89 -11.80
CA GLU A 410 -6.50 16.87 -12.85
C GLU A 410 -7.90 16.40 -13.29
N LEU A 411 -8.94 16.82 -12.58
CA LEU A 411 -10.32 16.47 -12.82
C LEU A 411 -10.90 17.26 -13.99
N LYS A 412 -10.76 16.71 -15.19
CA LYS A 412 -11.49 17.14 -16.40
C LYS A 412 -12.69 16.23 -16.74
N LYS A 413 -13.11 15.41 -15.77
CA LYS A 413 -13.97 14.24 -15.99
C LYS A 413 -15.13 14.21 -14.98
N PRO A 414 -16.26 13.56 -15.30
CA PRO A 414 -17.33 13.29 -14.34
C PRO A 414 -16.81 12.62 -13.06
N LEU A 415 -17.13 13.21 -11.91
CA LEU A 415 -16.81 12.70 -10.58
C LEU A 415 -18.10 12.30 -9.85
N TYR A 416 -18.15 11.07 -9.34
CA TYR A 416 -19.20 10.58 -8.47
C TYR A 416 -18.61 10.28 -7.09
N ILE A 417 -19.35 10.58 -6.03
CA ILE A 417 -18.94 10.28 -4.66
C ILE A 417 -19.69 9.04 -4.20
N VAL A 418 -18.99 8.03 -3.69
CA VAL A 418 -19.58 6.83 -3.10
C VAL A 418 -19.33 6.86 -1.61
N VAL A 419 -20.36 7.16 -0.82
CA VAL A 419 -20.31 7.09 0.64
C VAL A 419 -20.60 5.64 1.03
N ASN A 420 -19.55 4.91 1.38
CA ASN A 420 -19.57 3.47 1.61
C ASN A 420 -19.73 3.11 3.10
N LYS A 421 -20.11 1.85 3.37
CA LYS A 421 -20.36 1.30 4.72
C LYS A 421 -21.50 2.02 5.46
N VAL A 422 -22.49 2.53 4.75
CA VAL A 422 -23.60 3.28 5.37
C VAL A 422 -24.42 2.46 6.36
N ASP A 423 -24.36 1.14 6.28
CA ASP A 423 -24.99 0.19 7.20
C ASP A 423 -24.33 0.16 8.59
N SER A 424 -23.18 0.80 8.76
CA SER A 424 -22.48 0.93 10.06
C SER A 424 -22.98 2.08 10.93
N LYS A 425 -23.86 2.95 10.42
CA LYS A 425 -24.38 4.13 11.13
C LYS A 425 -25.88 4.28 10.95
N ALA A 426 -26.52 5.04 11.86
CA ALA A 426 -27.93 5.38 11.70
C ALA A 426 -28.11 6.34 10.51
N THR A 427 -29.26 6.28 9.82
CA THR A 427 -29.55 7.12 8.64
C THR A 427 -29.30 8.61 8.88
N SER A 428 -29.68 9.12 10.07
CA SER A 428 -29.47 10.51 10.45
C SER A 428 -27.99 10.91 10.58
N GLU A 429 -27.12 9.97 10.94
CA GLU A 429 -25.67 10.20 10.98
C GLU A 429 -25.05 10.14 9.58
N VAL A 430 -25.51 9.21 8.74
CA VAL A 430 -25.12 9.14 7.33
C VAL A 430 -25.46 10.46 6.64
N ASP A 431 -26.65 11.01 6.88
CA ASP A 431 -27.09 12.31 6.34
C ASP A 431 -26.16 13.45 6.77
N LYS A 432 -25.71 13.48 8.03
CA LYS A 432 -24.74 14.47 8.51
C LYS A 432 -23.40 14.36 7.78
N VAL A 433 -22.90 13.14 7.56
CA VAL A 433 -21.65 12.90 6.82
C VAL A 433 -21.79 13.35 5.37
N VAL A 434 -22.90 13.01 4.70
CA VAL A 434 -23.18 13.43 3.32
C VAL A 434 -23.19 14.96 3.21
N ARG A 435 -23.93 15.67 4.08
CA ARG A 435 -23.97 17.15 4.10
C ARG A 435 -22.58 17.76 4.26
N LYS A 436 -21.77 17.20 5.16
CA LYS A 436 -20.38 17.66 5.39
C LYS A 436 -19.49 17.45 4.16
N ILE A 437 -19.68 16.34 3.44
CA ILE A 437 -18.99 16.06 2.18
C ILE A 437 -19.39 17.09 1.11
N GLU A 438 -20.70 17.37 0.97
CA GLU A 438 -21.21 18.37 0.03
C GLU A 438 -20.68 19.77 0.33
N GLU A 439 -20.66 20.17 1.60
CA GLU A 439 -20.04 21.42 2.07
C GLU A 439 -18.56 21.48 1.71
N THR A 440 -17.82 20.40 1.94
CA THR A 440 -16.38 20.34 1.64
C THR A 440 -16.12 20.48 0.13
N LEU A 441 -16.89 19.77 -0.71
CA LEU A 441 -16.78 19.84 -2.16
C LEU A 441 -17.11 21.22 -2.69
N ARG A 442 -18.19 21.84 -2.20
CA ARG A 442 -18.61 23.20 -2.54
C ARG A 442 -17.58 24.24 -2.13
N ASN A 443 -17.11 24.20 -0.88
CA ASN A 443 -16.11 25.14 -0.36
C ASN A 443 -14.78 25.06 -1.13
N LYS A 444 -14.45 23.88 -1.64
CA LYS A 444 -13.23 23.67 -2.45
C LYS A 444 -13.48 23.85 -3.95
N GLY A 445 -14.71 24.13 -4.38
CA GLY A 445 -15.07 24.30 -5.79
C GLY A 445 -14.77 23.08 -6.64
N VAL A 446 -15.08 21.88 -6.15
CA VAL A 446 -14.93 20.62 -6.88
C VAL A 446 -16.29 20.18 -7.43
N PRO A 447 -16.49 20.18 -8.76
CA PRO A 447 -17.73 19.71 -9.35
C PRO A 447 -17.86 18.19 -9.20
N TYR A 448 -19.09 17.73 -8.91
CA TYR A 448 -19.45 16.31 -8.85
C TYR A 448 -20.84 16.12 -9.46
N GLN A 449 -21.11 14.92 -9.99
CA GLN A 449 -22.35 14.57 -10.69
C GLN A 449 -23.41 13.99 -9.74
N GLY A 450 -22.98 13.37 -8.63
CA GLY A 450 -23.90 12.80 -7.65
C GLY A 450 -23.18 12.12 -6.49
N ILE A 451 -23.95 11.84 -5.44
CA ILE A 451 -23.53 11.09 -4.27
C ILE A 451 -24.34 9.79 -4.18
N ILE A 452 -23.65 8.67 -4.08
CA ILE A 452 -24.21 7.32 -3.99
C ILE A 452 -23.95 6.82 -2.57
N ARG A 453 -25.02 6.48 -1.84
CA ARG A 453 -24.92 5.80 -0.55
C ARG A 453 -24.82 4.31 -0.81
N PHE A 454 -23.82 3.65 -0.24
CA PHE A 454 -23.56 2.25 -0.56
C PHE A 454 -23.08 1.44 0.65
N SER A 455 -23.40 0.15 0.62
CA SER A 455 -22.94 -0.82 1.60
C SER A 455 -22.93 -2.24 1.00
N MET A 456 -22.49 -3.21 1.80
CA MET A 456 -22.66 -4.63 1.47
C MET A 456 -24.12 -5.10 1.54
N LYS A 457 -25.08 -4.26 1.98
CA LYS A 457 -26.50 -4.61 2.04
C LYS A 457 -27.34 -3.93 0.97
N GLU A 458 -26.86 -2.80 0.43
CA GLU A 458 -27.62 -2.06 -0.58
C GLU A 458 -27.76 -2.79 -1.91
N ASP A 459 -28.78 -2.44 -2.70
CA ASP A 459 -28.95 -2.97 -4.04
C ASP A 459 -27.79 -2.52 -4.95
N ILE A 460 -27.08 -3.48 -5.54
CA ILE A 460 -25.99 -3.23 -6.49
C ILE A 460 -26.45 -2.39 -7.69
N LYS A 461 -27.73 -2.43 -8.05
CA LYS A 461 -28.30 -1.64 -9.14
C LYS A 461 -28.12 -0.14 -8.93
N GLN A 462 -28.06 0.35 -7.69
CA GLN A 462 -27.89 1.78 -7.40
C GLN A 462 -26.59 2.33 -8.00
N ILE A 463 -25.47 1.61 -7.82
CA ILE A 463 -24.18 2.03 -8.37
C ILE A 463 -24.05 1.64 -9.84
N MET A 464 -24.58 0.47 -10.23
CA MET A 464 -24.51 -0.02 -11.61
C MET A 464 -25.27 0.85 -12.61
N ASN A 465 -26.44 1.37 -12.23
CA ASN A 465 -27.20 2.29 -13.08
C ASN A 465 -26.42 3.57 -13.37
N VAL A 466 -25.70 4.09 -12.37
CA VAL A 466 -24.84 5.27 -12.54
C VAL A 466 -23.65 4.95 -13.44
N ILE A 467 -22.99 3.79 -13.24
CA ILE A 467 -21.88 3.34 -14.09
C ILE A 467 -22.33 3.20 -15.55
N HIS A 468 -23.46 2.55 -15.81
CA HIS A 468 -23.99 2.38 -17.17
C HIS A 468 -24.47 3.69 -17.80
N ALA A 469 -24.86 4.69 -16.99
CA ALA A 469 -25.21 6.02 -17.47
C ALA A 469 -23.99 6.89 -17.79
N VAL A 470 -22.76 6.48 -17.40
CA VAL A 470 -21.54 7.20 -17.78
C VAL A 470 -21.44 7.19 -19.30
N THR A 471 -21.56 8.37 -19.89
CA THR A 471 -21.23 8.55 -21.29
C THR A 471 -19.71 8.46 -21.42
N ARG A 472 -19.22 7.54 -22.25
CA ARG A 472 -17.83 7.52 -22.68
C ARG A 472 -17.46 8.96 -23.06
N SER A 473 -16.37 9.48 -22.50
CA SER A 473 -15.92 10.81 -22.89
C SER A 473 -15.86 10.87 -24.42
N LYS A 474 -16.22 12.02 -25.03
CA LYS A 474 -16.20 12.20 -26.49
C LYS A 474 -15.00 11.44 -27.04
N PRO A 475 -15.17 10.61 -28.09
CA PRO A 475 -14.09 9.74 -28.55
C PRO A 475 -12.85 10.58 -28.55
N VAL A 476 -11.83 10.16 -27.78
CA VAL A 476 -10.52 10.80 -27.86
C VAL A 476 -10.28 10.94 -29.33
N ASP A 477 -10.17 12.18 -29.81
CA ASP A 477 -10.30 12.52 -31.23
C ASP A 477 -9.67 11.39 -32.02
N ASN A 478 -10.37 10.79 -32.97
CA ASN A 478 -9.81 9.65 -33.68
C ASN A 478 -8.62 10.19 -34.49
N TYR A 479 -7.45 10.29 -33.85
CA TYR A 479 -6.31 11.05 -34.31
C TYR A 479 -5.80 10.45 -35.61
N ILE A 480 -5.98 9.13 -35.77
CA ILE A 480 -5.77 8.41 -37.02
C ILE A 480 -6.70 8.98 -38.11
N LYS A 481 -8.02 8.85 -37.93
CA LYS A 481 -9.02 9.28 -38.93
C LYS A 481 -8.93 10.78 -39.23
N ASN A 482 -8.84 11.61 -38.19
CA ASN A 482 -8.72 13.06 -38.33
C ASN A 482 -7.45 13.45 -39.10
N SER A 483 -6.32 12.79 -38.82
CA SER A 483 -5.08 13.05 -39.57
C SER A 483 -5.18 12.58 -41.01
N GLN A 484 -5.78 11.42 -41.29
CA GLN A 484 -6.05 10.96 -42.66
C GLN A 484 -6.92 11.94 -43.45
N GLU A 485 -8.01 12.41 -42.85
CA GLU A 485 -8.92 13.39 -43.47
C GLU A 485 -8.21 14.72 -43.75
N GLN A 486 -7.39 15.21 -42.83
CA GLN A 486 -6.64 16.45 -43.03
C GLN A 486 -5.53 16.30 -44.08
N LEU A 487 -4.81 15.17 -44.10
CA LEU A 487 -3.82 14.88 -45.15
C LEU A 487 -4.48 14.79 -46.53
N LYS A 488 -5.64 14.15 -46.63
CA LYS A 488 -6.43 14.10 -47.88
C LYS A 488 -6.87 15.49 -48.34
N LYS A 489 -7.34 16.34 -47.42
CA LYS A 489 -7.70 17.74 -47.73
C LYS A 489 -6.48 18.55 -48.15
N LEU A 490 -5.34 18.33 -47.51
CA LEU A 490 -4.09 19.02 -47.83
C LEU A 490 -3.59 18.65 -49.23
N GLU A 491 -3.54 17.34 -49.54
CA GLU A 491 -3.19 16.83 -50.87
C GLU A 491 -4.12 17.38 -51.95
N GLY A 492 -5.44 17.31 -51.74
CA GLY A 492 -6.42 17.84 -52.69
C GLY A 492 -6.28 19.35 -52.92
N ALA A 493 -5.98 20.12 -51.88
CA ALA A 493 -5.73 21.55 -52.02
C ALA A 493 -4.44 21.85 -52.80
N MET A 494 -3.41 21.02 -52.65
CA MET A 494 -2.17 21.15 -53.43
C MET A 494 -2.37 20.79 -54.89
N TRP A 495 -3.13 19.73 -55.16
CA TRP A 495 -3.49 19.34 -56.53
C TRP A 495 -4.26 20.44 -57.24
N LYS A 496 -5.24 21.05 -56.57
CA LYS A 496 -5.99 22.19 -57.13
C LYS A 496 -5.08 23.37 -57.47
N LYS A 497 -4.15 23.74 -56.58
CA LYS A 497 -3.17 24.82 -56.85
C LYS A 497 -2.28 24.49 -58.05
N TYR A 498 -1.90 23.22 -58.20
CA TYR A 498 -1.10 22.75 -59.32
C TYR A 498 -1.86 22.92 -60.65
N GLU A 499 -3.11 22.44 -60.72
CA GLU A 499 -3.97 22.58 -61.91
C GLU A 499 -4.18 24.06 -62.28
N GLU A 500 -4.55 24.91 -61.32
CA GLU A 500 -4.74 26.34 -61.55
C GLU A 500 -3.46 27.01 -62.09
N THR A 501 -2.29 26.68 -61.53
CA THR A 501 -1.00 27.22 -61.99
C THR A 501 -0.64 26.70 -63.38
N GLN A 502 -0.94 25.44 -63.68
CA GLN A 502 -0.71 24.83 -64.99
C GLN A 502 -1.57 25.49 -66.07
N ASP A 503 -2.83 25.82 -65.76
CA ASP A 503 -3.71 26.57 -66.65
C ASP A 503 -3.19 27.98 -66.89
N HIS A 504 -2.67 28.66 -65.86
CA HIS A 504 -2.01 29.95 -66.03
C HIS A 504 -0.79 29.88 -66.96
N ILE A 505 0.06 28.85 -66.82
CA ILE A 505 1.20 28.61 -67.72
C ILE A 505 0.73 28.42 -69.16
N LYS A 506 -0.29 27.58 -69.38
CA LYS A 506 -0.84 27.32 -70.72
C LYS A 506 -1.40 28.60 -71.35
N ASN A 507 -2.14 29.39 -70.58
CA ASN A 507 -2.69 30.65 -71.05
C ASN A 507 -1.60 31.67 -71.36
N SER A 508 -0.55 31.77 -70.53
CA SER A 508 0.59 32.65 -70.81
C SER A 508 1.33 32.26 -72.09
N ARG A 509 1.52 30.96 -72.36
CA ARG A 509 2.11 30.49 -73.62
C ARG A 509 1.27 30.89 -74.83
N SER A 510 -0.04 30.62 -74.79
CA SER A 510 -0.94 30.99 -75.87
C SER A 510 -0.97 32.50 -76.14
N LYS A 511 -0.79 33.33 -75.11
CA LYS A 511 -0.69 34.78 -75.27
C LYS A 511 0.63 35.19 -75.91
N ILE A 512 1.75 34.60 -75.47
CA ILE A 512 3.07 34.83 -76.09
C ILE A 512 3.04 34.48 -77.58
N ASP A 513 2.46 33.33 -77.93
CA ASP A 513 2.32 32.92 -79.34
C ASP A 513 1.53 33.98 -80.15
N SER A 514 0.44 34.51 -79.58
CA SER A 514 -0.34 35.61 -80.18
C SER A 514 0.45 36.90 -80.29
N ASP A 515 1.23 37.26 -79.27
CA ASP A 515 2.06 38.47 -79.27
C ASP A 515 3.16 38.38 -80.35
N GLU A 516 3.77 37.19 -80.53
CA GLU A 516 4.76 36.93 -81.57
C GLU A 516 4.16 37.06 -82.98
N GLU A 517 2.93 36.55 -83.19
CA GLU A 517 2.20 36.74 -84.45
C GLU A 517 1.93 38.22 -84.75
N GLU A 518 1.47 38.98 -83.75
CA GLU A 518 1.21 40.43 -83.88
C GLU A 518 2.49 41.22 -84.18
N ILE A 519 3.59 40.91 -83.48
CA ILE A 519 4.90 41.54 -83.75
C ILE A 519 5.36 41.25 -85.18
N ASN A 520 5.23 40.01 -85.64
CA ASN A 520 5.60 39.64 -87.00
C ASN A 520 4.75 40.38 -88.05
N ASP A 521 3.45 40.57 -87.82
CA ASP A 521 2.58 41.36 -88.71
C ASP A 521 3.03 42.84 -88.77
N ILE A 522 3.34 43.46 -87.62
CA ILE A 522 3.85 44.83 -87.57
C ILE A 522 5.18 44.95 -88.31
N MET A 523 6.11 44.01 -88.09
CA MET A 523 7.41 43.98 -88.76
C MET A 523 7.26 43.83 -90.28
N ASN A 524 6.34 42.98 -90.75
CA ASN A 524 6.06 42.83 -92.18
C ASN A 524 5.51 44.14 -92.78
N LYS A 525 4.58 44.82 -92.10
CA LYS A 525 4.09 46.14 -92.52
C LYS A 525 5.20 47.19 -92.59
N MET A 526 6.12 47.18 -91.63
CA MET A 526 7.29 48.08 -91.66
C MET A 526 8.20 47.79 -92.88
N VAL A 527 8.40 46.52 -93.23
CA VAL A 527 9.15 46.13 -94.44
C VAL A 527 8.44 46.59 -95.70
N ASP A 528 7.12 46.45 -95.79
CA ASP A 528 6.32 46.91 -96.93
C ASP A 528 6.43 48.44 -97.09
N LEU A 529 6.26 49.22 -96.01
CA LEU A 529 6.45 50.67 -96.03
C LEU A 529 7.88 51.05 -96.42
N ALA A 530 8.90 50.33 -95.92
CA ALA A 530 10.29 50.59 -96.27
C ALA A 530 10.54 50.39 -97.77
N ASN A 531 9.97 49.33 -98.36
CA ASN A 531 10.04 49.09 -99.80
C ASN A 531 9.36 50.23 -100.58
N ASP A 532 8.16 50.65 -100.17
CA ASP A 532 7.43 51.76 -100.78
C ASP A 532 8.21 53.09 -100.72
N ILE A 533 8.89 53.36 -99.61
CA ILE A 533 9.76 54.54 -99.40
C ILE A 533 10.94 54.49 -100.37
N MET A 534 11.61 53.34 -100.50
CA MET A 534 12.76 53.16 -101.38
C MET A 534 12.42 53.36 -102.86
N GLU A 535 11.17 53.11 -103.27
CA GLU A 535 10.71 53.28 -104.65
C GLU A 535 10.33 54.73 -105.01
N LYS A 536 10.14 55.64 -104.04
CA LYS A 536 9.69 57.01 -104.34
C LYS A 536 10.71 57.84 -105.13
N PRO A 537 12.01 57.87 -104.80
CA PRO A 537 12.98 58.68 -105.53
C PRO A 537 13.22 58.12 -106.94
N GLN A 538 13.00 58.93 -107.97
CA GLN A 538 13.19 58.50 -109.37
C GLN A 538 14.50 59.03 -109.95
N LYS A 539 15.24 58.18 -110.67
CA LYS A 539 16.48 58.57 -111.33
C LYS A 539 16.20 59.55 -112.49
N LYS A 540 16.80 60.73 -112.42
CA LYS A 540 16.81 61.73 -113.49
C LYS A 540 18.23 61.92 -114.01
N GLY A 541 18.46 61.43 -115.22
CA GLY A 541 19.73 61.60 -115.94
C GLY A 541 19.94 63.06 -116.38
N THR A 542 21.20 63.41 -116.62
CA THR A 542 21.58 64.73 -117.14
C THR A 542 21.49 64.77 -118.67
N LEU A 543 21.08 65.92 -119.23
CA LEU A 543 21.04 66.10 -120.68
C LEU A 543 22.47 65.97 -121.22
N PHE A 544 22.71 64.99 -122.09
CA PHE A 544 24.02 64.66 -122.67
C PHE A 544 25.13 64.25 -121.68
N GLY A 545 24.79 63.80 -120.47
CA GLY A 545 25.78 63.29 -119.50
C GLY A 545 26.65 64.37 -118.84
N LEU A 546 26.29 65.65 -118.98
CA LEU A 546 26.98 66.76 -118.33
C LEU A 546 26.44 66.94 -116.90
N GLY A 547 27.06 66.23 -115.95
CA GLY A 547 26.79 66.32 -114.51
C GLY A 547 26.39 64.98 -113.86
N ALA A 548 26.31 64.97 -112.53
CA ALA A 548 25.93 63.77 -111.76
C ALA A 548 24.44 63.46 -111.89
N ASP A 549 24.11 62.16 -112.00
CA ASP A 549 22.75 61.66 -111.89
C ASP A 549 22.11 62.11 -110.57
N LYS A 550 20.83 62.47 -110.62
CA LYS A 550 20.07 62.87 -109.43
C LYS A 550 18.88 61.95 -109.24
N TYR A 551 18.55 61.68 -107.98
CA TYR A 551 17.23 61.20 -107.63
C TYR A 551 16.33 62.41 -107.38
N VAL A 552 15.16 62.42 -108.01
CA VAL A 552 14.18 63.51 -107.90
C VAL A 552 12.80 62.95 -107.56
N MET A 553 11.98 63.79 -106.95
CA MET A 553 10.58 63.53 -106.65
C MET A 553 9.76 64.76 -107.03
N THR A 554 8.51 64.57 -107.45
CA THR A 554 7.52 65.68 -107.47
C THR A 554 7.20 66.10 -106.03
N VAL A 555 6.56 67.27 -105.86
CA VAL A 555 6.12 67.72 -104.54
C VAL A 555 5.15 66.72 -103.90
N GLU A 556 4.24 66.16 -104.69
CA GLU A 556 3.30 65.11 -104.23
C GLU A 556 4.04 63.83 -103.80
N GLN A 557 4.98 63.35 -104.62
CA GLN A 557 5.81 62.18 -104.27
C GLN A 557 6.67 62.42 -103.02
N ALA A 558 7.18 63.64 -102.83
CA ALA A 558 7.93 64.01 -101.64
C ALA A 558 7.03 64.07 -100.40
N ASN A 559 5.81 64.61 -100.52
CA ASN A 559 4.84 64.60 -99.42
C ASN A 559 4.45 63.17 -99.02
N ASP A 560 4.20 62.29 -99.99
CA ASP A 560 3.94 60.87 -99.72
C ASP A 560 5.15 60.16 -99.11
N PHE A 561 6.36 60.45 -99.59
CA PHE A 561 7.59 59.92 -99.02
C PHE A 561 7.73 60.28 -97.54
N PHE A 562 7.52 61.55 -97.17
CA PHE A 562 7.54 61.96 -95.77
C PHE A 562 6.40 61.34 -94.96
N ARG A 563 5.18 61.25 -95.51
CA ARG A 563 4.04 60.60 -94.85
C ARG A 563 4.34 59.14 -94.48
N LEU A 564 4.90 58.37 -95.42
CA LEU A 564 5.26 56.96 -95.18
C LEU A 564 6.37 56.83 -94.11
N ILE A 565 7.35 57.74 -94.11
CA ILE A 565 8.37 57.78 -93.04
C ILE A 565 7.71 58.05 -91.68
N HIS A 566 6.79 59.01 -91.61
CA HIS A 566 6.10 59.32 -90.36
C HIS A 566 5.24 58.14 -89.86
N GLU A 567 4.52 57.48 -90.76
CA GLU A 567 3.73 56.28 -90.47
C GLU A 567 4.60 55.11 -89.96
N MET A 568 5.83 55.01 -90.48
CA MET A 568 6.76 53.94 -90.10
C MET A 568 7.50 54.20 -88.78
N VAL A 569 8.10 55.39 -88.57
CA VAL A 569 9.10 55.61 -87.51
C VAL A 569 8.92 56.86 -86.63
N ASP A 570 7.83 57.63 -86.76
CA ASP A 570 7.65 58.83 -85.93
C ASP A 570 7.22 58.49 -84.50
N PHE A 571 8.13 58.65 -83.55
CA PHE A 571 7.89 58.42 -82.12
C PHE A 571 6.93 59.43 -81.46
N ASN A 572 6.63 60.56 -82.10
CA ASN A 572 5.65 61.51 -81.58
C ASN A 572 4.21 61.15 -81.98
N ILE A 573 4.04 60.15 -82.83
CA ILE A 573 2.74 59.64 -83.28
C ILE A 573 2.55 58.26 -82.64
N SER A 574 1.57 58.15 -81.74
CA SER A 574 1.26 56.89 -81.04
C SER A 574 0.94 55.73 -81.98
N ASP A 575 0.43 56.06 -83.15
CA ASP A 575 -0.08 55.12 -84.14
C ASP A 575 0.97 54.78 -85.22
N SER A 576 2.21 55.27 -85.08
CA SER A 576 3.30 54.82 -85.96
C SER A 576 3.65 53.36 -85.68
N LEU A 577 4.06 52.61 -86.71
CA LEU A 577 4.35 51.18 -86.57
C LEU A 577 5.44 50.90 -85.54
N LEU A 578 6.46 51.77 -85.45
CA LEU A 578 7.52 51.63 -84.45
C LEU A 578 7.01 51.82 -83.01
N SER A 579 6.08 52.75 -82.78
CA SER A 579 5.47 52.95 -81.45
C SER A 579 4.57 51.76 -81.08
N ILE A 580 3.78 51.25 -82.04
CA ILE A 580 2.93 50.07 -81.83
C ILE A 580 3.79 48.83 -81.56
N LEU A 581 4.90 48.66 -82.29
CA LEU A 581 5.86 47.59 -82.07
C LEU A 581 6.46 47.63 -80.65
N ASP A 582 6.90 48.81 -80.19
CA ASP A 582 7.46 48.98 -78.85
C ASP A 582 6.45 48.62 -77.75
N LEU A 583 5.20 49.07 -77.90
CA LEU A 583 4.10 48.69 -77.00
C LEU A 583 3.88 47.17 -76.98
N GLN A 584 3.85 46.52 -78.14
CA GLN A 584 3.62 45.09 -78.24
C GLN A 584 4.78 44.26 -77.67
N ILE A 585 6.02 44.71 -77.85
CA ILE A 585 7.20 44.12 -77.19
C ILE A 585 7.07 44.25 -75.67
N GLY A 586 6.53 45.36 -75.17
CA GLY A 586 6.20 45.54 -73.76
C GLY A 586 5.19 44.49 -73.24
N VAL A 587 4.10 44.28 -73.97
CA VAL A 587 3.08 43.26 -73.65
C VAL A 587 3.67 41.86 -73.64
N LEU A 588 4.44 41.50 -74.67
CA LEU A 588 5.14 40.21 -74.76
C LEU A 588 6.05 39.99 -73.55
N LYS A 589 6.81 41.02 -73.15
CA LYS A 589 7.71 40.96 -71.99
C LYS A 589 6.94 40.67 -70.70
N ASP A 590 5.78 41.29 -70.49
CA ASP A 590 4.94 41.05 -69.32
C ASP A 590 4.34 39.63 -69.32
N HIS A 591 3.89 39.13 -70.47
CA HIS A 591 3.41 37.76 -70.59
C HIS A 591 4.53 36.73 -70.37
N ALA A 592 5.73 36.97 -70.91
CA ALA A 592 6.91 36.14 -70.70
C ALA A 592 7.35 36.13 -69.21
N TYR A 593 7.32 37.29 -68.55
CA TYR A 593 7.59 37.38 -67.11
C TYR A 593 6.60 36.56 -66.29
N ASN A 594 5.30 36.68 -66.57
CA ASN A 594 4.25 35.89 -65.91
C ASN A 594 4.41 34.39 -66.14
N LEU A 595 4.81 33.97 -67.35
CA LEU A 595 5.13 32.58 -67.65
C LEU A 595 6.27 32.06 -66.77
N GLY A 596 7.35 32.84 -66.63
CA GLY A 596 8.50 32.49 -65.79
C GLY A 596 8.13 32.37 -64.31
N GLU A 597 7.40 33.36 -63.78
CA GLU A 597 6.86 33.36 -62.42
C GLU A 597 6.01 32.11 -62.12
N ASN A 598 5.06 31.79 -63.01
CA ASN A 598 4.18 30.63 -62.83
C ASN A 598 4.94 29.30 -63.00
N SER A 599 5.93 29.25 -63.89
CA SER A 599 6.80 28.07 -64.06
C SER A 599 7.67 27.79 -62.84
N ASN A 600 8.11 28.82 -62.13
CA ASN A 600 8.80 28.65 -60.84
C ASN A 600 7.83 28.17 -59.75
N LYS A 601 6.64 28.79 -59.66
CA LYS A 601 5.59 28.42 -58.69
C LYS A 601 5.14 26.97 -58.86
N ILE A 602 4.94 26.49 -60.09
CA ILE A 602 4.48 25.11 -60.32
C ILE A 602 5.51 24.07 -59.86
N SER A 603 6.81 24.36 -60.00
CA SER A 603 7.89 23.50 -59.53
C SER A 603 7.88 23.38 -57.99
N GLU A 604 7.70 24.50 -57.30
CA GLU A 604 7.56 24.51 -55.83
C GLU A 604 6.31 23.75 -55.37
N ILE A 605 5.17 23.98 -56.02
CA ILE A 605 3.91 23.29 -55.73
C ILE A 605 4.07 21.78 -55.93
N ALA A 606 4.70 21.35 -57.03
CA ALA A 606 4.94 19.93 -57.31
C ALA A 606 5.85 19.28 -56.25
N GLY A 607 6.93 19.95 -55.85
CA GLY A 607 7.83 19.47 -54.80
C GLY A 607 7.12 19.29 -53.45
N ARG A 608 6.34 20.31 -53.03
CA ARG A 608 5.52 20.24 -51.81
C ARG A 608 4.44 19.14 -51.91
N GLY A 609 3.77 19.04 -53.07
CA GLY A 609 2.74 18.03 -53.33
C GLY A 609 3.27 16.61 -53.21
N SER A 610 4.42 16.33 -53.83
CA SER A 610 5.10 15.03 -53.74
C SER A 610 5.42 14.64 -52.28
N LYS A 611 5.97 15.58 -51.51
CA LYS A 611 6.23 15.38 -50.07
C LYS A 611 4.97 15.01 -49.29
N ILE A 612 3.85 15.69 -49.55
CA ILE A 612 2.57 15.42 -48.87
C ILE A 612 2.05 14.02 -49.22
N THR A 613 2.08 13.64 -50.50
CA THR A 613 1.63 12.32 -50.97
C THR A 613 2.47 11.20 -50.36
N GLU A 614 3.80 11.33 -50.34
CA GLU A 614 4.70 10.35 -49.72
C GLU A 614 4.39 10.12 -48.23
N HIS A 615 4.21 11.20 -47.47
CA HIS A 615 3.91 11.10 -46.05
C HIS A 615 2.52 10.50 -45.79
N LYS A 616 1.53 10.87 -46.61
CA LYS A 616 0.19 10.27 -46.55
C LYS A 616 0.24 8.78 -46.83
N GLU A 617 0.95 8.34 -47.86
CA GLU A 617 1.12 6.91 -48.18
C GLU A 617 1.82 6.15 -47.06
N ARG A 618 2.88 6.73 -46.48
CA ARG A 618 3.57 6.17 -45.31
C ARG A 618 2.63 6.02 -44.11
N PHE A 619 1.80 7.03 -43.85
CA PHE A 619 0.82 6.97 -42.77
C PHE A 619 -0.27 5.91 -43.01
N ASP A 620 -0.84 5.89 -44.21
CA ASP A 620 -1.84 4.87 -44.60
C ASP A 620 -1.25 3.45 -44.58
N LYS A 621 0.06 3.30 -44.80
CA LYS A 621 0.76 2.02 -44.64
C LYS A 621 0.88 1.61 -43.16
N LEU A 622 1.21 2.54 -42.26
CA LEU A 622 1.26 2.27 -40.82
C LEU A 622 -0.12 1.84 -40.29
N ILE A 623 -1.18 2.53 -40.71
CA ILE A 623 -2.56 2.21 -40.29
C ILE A 623 -2.98 0.83 -40.82
N ARG A 624 -2.74 0.55 -42.11
CA ARG A 624 -3.01 -0.79 -42.69
C ARG A 624 -2.22 -1.92 -42.02
N GLN A 625 -1.09 -1.63 -41.37
CA GLN A 625 -0.35 -2.60 -40.59
C GLN A 625 -0.88 -2.75 -39.17
N LEU A 626 -1.49 -1.70 -38.60
CA LEU A 626 -2.10 -1.72 -37.28
C LEU A 626 -3.45 -2.45 -37.27
N ASP A 627 -4.19 -2.39 -38.40
CA ASP A 627 -5.49 -3.08 -38.58
C ASP A 627 -5.36 -4.57 -38.94
N LYS A 628 -4.14 -5.07 -39.16
CA LYS A 628 -3.82 -6.48 -39.45
C LYS A 628 -3.34 -7.20 -38.19
#